data_AF-A0A9D8N6K4-F1
#
_entry.id   AF-A0A9D8N6K4-F1
#
_cell.length_a   1.000
_cell.length_b   1.000
_cell.length_c   1.000
_cell.angle_alpha   90.00
_cell.angle_beta   90.00
_cell.angle_gamma   90.00
#
_symmetry.space_group_name_H-M   'P 1'
#
loop_
_entity.id
_entity.type
_entity.pdbx_description
1 polymer ?
#
loop_
_entity_poly.entity_id
_entity_poly.type
_entity_poly.pdbx_seq_one_letter_code
_entity_poly.pdbx_strand_id
1 'polypeptide(L)'
;MEETKINPEATHPQETQQVSPTPTPAPNSPQENKIDWGGELQRFFKTDLKNLFINLFKHPASGAQKFLATSSPSVANPLYMVVLSFVVITFFSFLCMAINGFAEFRPCVILGLAPIFFSVFITLILFVFLAIKQKPDILLAFRHSAIHVMLLSIVMLFGCLLTLFADTSLFNIMSGDNQFIGILFALTAIYAISMGISAVRQTLQTCETSEKEGYVWYVSPLVIILSLWLTGVIIKAIIF
;
A
#
# COMPACT_ATOMS: atom_id res chain seq x y z
N MET A 1 7.21 16.40 -83.38
CA MET A 1 8.31 15.50 -83.04
C MET A 1 9.38 16.37 -82.41
N GLU A 2 9.31 16.51 -81.09
CA GLU A 2 10.22 17.33 -80.30
C GLU A 2 11.26 16.41 -79.64
N GLU A 3 12.50 16.86 -79.72
CA GLU A 3 13.69 16.18 -79.23
C GLU A 3 13.86 16.31 -77.71
N THR A 4 14.39 15.21 -77.17
CA THR A 4 15.01 14.91 -75.89
C THR A 4 15.62 16.08 -75.10
N LYS A 5 15.40 16.11 -73.77
CA LYS A 5 16.47 16.34 -72.79
C LYS A 5 16.29 15.47 -71.54
N ILE A 6 17.14 14.44 -71.47
CA ILE A 6 17.46 13.65 -70.27
C ILE A 6 18.45 14.49 -69.46
N ASN A 7 18.15 14.73 -68.18
CA ASN A 7 19.06 15.38 -67.24
C ASN A 7 19.90 14.32 -66.52
N PRO A 8 21.24 14.33 -66.61
CA PRO A 8 22.12 13.51 -65.79
C PRO A 8 22.80 14.38 -64.73
N GLU A 9 22.47 14.19 -63.45
CA GLU A 9 23.19 14.87 -62.36
C GLU A 9 23.73 13.87 -61.34
N ALA A 10 25.05 13.65 -61.50
CA ALA A 10 26.09 13.53 -60.49
C ALA A 10 25.86 12.61 -59.28
N THR A 11 26.37 11.39 -59.41
CA THR A 11 26.82 10.55 -58.30
C THR A 11 28.09 11.15 -57.68
N HIS A 12 28.00 11.66 -56.46
CA HIS A 12 29.17 11.94 -55.62
C HIS A 12 29.63 10.65 -54.91
N PRO A 13 30.89 10.21 -55.03
CA PRO A 13 31.48 9.24 -54.13
C PRO A 13 31.84 9.96 -52.81
N GLN A 14 31.10 9.71 -51.74
CA GLN A 14 31.53 10.11 -50.40
C GLN A 14 32.58 9.13 -49.89
N GLU A 15 33.73 9.69 -49.55
CA GLU A 15 34.86 9.06 -48.90
C GLU A 15 34.44 8.29 -47.65
N THR A 16 34.90 7.04 -47.57
CA THR A 16 34.81 6.22 -46.37
C THR A 16 35.76 6.81 -45.32
N GLN A 17 35.27 7.71 -44.48
CA GLN A 17 36.00 8.13 -43.28
C GLN A 17 36.13 6.92 -42.34
N GLN A 18 37.35 6.41 -42.26
CA GLN A 18 37.77 5.40 -41.30
C GLN A 18 37.77 6.04 -39.90
N VAL A 19 36.63 5.96 -39.23
CA VAL A 19 36.50 6.36 -37.82
C VAL A 19 37.23 5.33 -36.96
N SER A 20 38.28 5.78 -36.27
CA SER A 20 38.97 5.01 -35.23
C SER A 20 37.95 4.39 -34.26
N PRO A 21 38.06 3.09 -33.91
CA PRO A 21 37.20 2.52 -32.88
C PRO A 21 37.53 3.18 -31.53
N THR A 22 36.58 3.99 -31.05
CA THR A 22 36.53 4.43 -29.65
C THR A 22 36.63 3.19 -28.75
N PRO A 23 37.53 3.16 -27.75
CA PRO A 23 37.63 2.02 -26.85
C PRO A 23 36.28 1.81 -26.16
N THR A 24 35.70 0.64 -26.40
CA THR A 24 34.50 0.18 -25.71
C THR A 24 34.75 0.25 -24.20
N PRO A 25 33.98 1.02 -23.41
CA PRO A 25 34.07 0.93 -21.97
C PRO A 25 33.73 -0.51 -21.59
N ALA A 26 34.62 -1.17 -20.87
CA ALA A 26 34.37 -2.50 -20.30
C ALA A 26 33.01 -2.51 -19.59
N PRO A 27 32.26 -3.62 -19.62
CA PRO A 27 30.97 -3.70 -18.94
C PRO A 27 31.21 -3.41 -17.46
N ASN A 28 30.66 -2.31 -16.98
CA ASN A 28 30.67 -1.96 -15.58
C ASN A 28 30.21 -3.19 -14.80
N SER A 29 31.13 -3.74 -14.00
CA SER A 29 30.84 -4.72 -12.97
C SER A 29 29.55 -4.34 -12.24
N PRO A 30 28.66 -5.29 -11.91
CA PRO A 30 27.46 -4.98 -11.16
C PRO A 30 27.88 -4.28 -9.87
N GLN A 31 27.64 -2.97 -9.77
CA GLN A 31 27.74 -2.30 -8.49
C GLN A 31 26.67 -2.95 -7.63
N GLU A 32 27.12 -3.76 -6.68
CA GLU A 32 26.32 -4.26 -5.59
C GLU A 32 25.77 -3.02 -4.87
N ASN A 33 24.56 -2.63 -5.25
CA ASN A 33 23.85 -1.50 -4.68
C ASN A 33 23.44 -1.94 -3.27
N LYS A 34 24.37 -1.77 -2.33
CA LYS A 34 24.16 -2.15 -0.93
C LYS A 34 23.04 -1.28 -0.39
N ILE A 35 21.85 -1.87 -0.24
CA ILE A 35 20.67 -1.18 0.26
C ILE A 35 20.98 -0.69 1.67
N ASP A 36 21.09 0.63 1.85
CA ASP A 36 21.25 1.25 3.17
C ASP A 36 19.91 1.27 3.90
N TRP A 37 19.55 0.13 4.48
CA TRP A 37 18.31 -0.03 5.25
C TRP A 37 18.20 0.97 6.42
N GLY A 38 19.32 1.32 7.05
CA GLY A 38 19.34 2.25 8.18
C GLY A 38 18.98 3.67 7.76
N GLY A 39 19.59 4.14 6.66
CA GLY A 39 19.27 5.43 6.04
C GLY A 39 17.82 5.49 5.52
N GLU A 40 17.35 4.42 4.87
CA GLU A 40 15.96 4.32 4.41
C GLU A 40 14.95 4.37 5.56
N LEU A 41 15.21 3.64 6.65
CA LEU A 41 14.34 3.64 7.83
C LEU A 41 14.26 5.03 8.47
N GLN A 42 15.40 5.69 8.64
CA GLN A 42 15.45 7.02 9.25
C GLN A 42 14.73 8.06 8.38
N ARG A 43 14.91 8.00 7.05
CA ARG A 43 14.20 8.85 6.09
C ARG A 43 12.69 8.60 6.14
N PHE A 44 12.30 7.32 6.20
CA PHE A 44 10.90 6.94 6.27
C PHE A 44 10.20 7.58 7.47
N PHE A 45 10.75 7.45 8.67
CA PHE A 45 10.15 8.02 9.87
C PHE A 45 10.19 9.55 9.93
N LYS A 46 11.27 10.18 9.45
CA LYS A 46 11.43 11.64 9.53
C LYS A 46 10.60 12.39 8.48
N THR A 47 10.47 11.82 7.28
CA THR A 47 9.96 12.55 6.11
C THR A 47 8.80 11.83 5.46
N ASP A 48 8.98 10.58 5.03
CA ASP A 48 8.02 9.93 4.13
C ASP A 48 6.71 9.58 4.85
N LEU A 49 6.76 9.10 6.09
CA LEU A 49 5.58 8.79 6.90
C LEU A 49 4.74 10.05 7.16
N LYS A 50 5.37 11.14 7.56
CA LYS A 50 4.69 12.43 7.80
C LYS A 50 4.04 12.95 6.52
N ASN A 51 4.78 12.93 5.41
CA ASN A 51 4.26 13.38 4.12
C ASN A 51 3.10 12.51 3.64
N LEU A 52 3.18 11.20 3.82
CA LEU A 52 2.09 10.29 3.53
C LEU A 52 0.86 10.62 4.35
N PHE A 53 1.01 10.76 5.66
CA PHE A 53 -0.10 11.04 6.57
C PHE A 53 -0.79 12.34 6.16
N ILE A 54 -0.03 13.42 5.96
CA ILE A 54 -0.56 14.72 5.53
C ILE A 54 -1.27 14.59 4.18
N ASN A 55 -0.65 13.95 3.20
CA ASN A 55 -1.20 13.85 1.86
C ASN A 55 -2.45 12.97 1.82
N LEU A 56 -2.49 11.86 2.55
CA LEU A 56 -3.64 10.97 2.57
C LEU A 56 -4.85 11.61 3.27
N PHE A 57 -4.65 12.34 4.36
CA PHE A 57 -5.77 13.00 5.06
C PHE A 57 -6.23 14.30 4.38
N LYS A 58 -5.32 15.08 3.81
CA LYS A 58 -5.70 16.31 3.09
C LYS A 58 -6.25 16.04 1.70
N HIS A 59 -5.67 15.06 0.99
CA HIS A 59 -6.04 14.71 -0.37
C HIS A 59 -6.04 13.19 -0.55
N PRO A 60 -7.08 12.48 -0.09
CA PRO A 60 -7.14 11.02 -0.10
C PRO A 60 -6.75 10.37 -1.43
N ALA A 61 -7.26 10.94 -2.54
CA ALA A 61 -7.01 10.40 -3.87
C ALA A 61 -5.59 10.67 -4.37
N SER A 62 -5.13 11.92 -4.36
CA SER A 62 -3.80 12.24 -4.87
C SER A 62 -2.67 11.83 -3.92
N GLY A 63 -2.95 11.72 -2.62
CA GLY A 63 -2.01 11.28 -1.60
C GLY A 63 -1.68 9.79 -1.70
N ALA A 64 -2.69 8.94 -1.91
CA ALA A 64 -2.47 7.54 -2.22
C ALA A 64 -1.69 7.38 -3.53
N GLN A 65 -2.09 8.06 -4.61
CA GLN A 65 -1.37 8.03 -5.88
C GLN A 65 0.12 8.40 -5.76
N LYS A 66 0.47 9.44 -4.98
CA LYS A 66 1.89 9.83 -4.78
C LYS A 66 2.71 8.75 -4.09
N PHE A 67 2.13 8.04 -3.12
CA PHE A 67 2.81 6.92 -2.44
C PHE A 67 2.97 5.70 -3.35
N LEU A 68 2.01 5.49 -4.24
CA LEU A 68 2.03 4.38 -5.20
C LEU A 68 2.99 4.66 -6.36
N ALA A 69 3.04 5.91 -6.80
CA ALA A 69 3.90 6.42 -7.87
C ALA A 69 5.35 6.65 -7.45
N THR A 70 5.71 6.43 -6.17
CA THR A 70 7.12 6.55 -5.75
C THR A 70 7.91 5.44 -6.44
N SER A 71 8.63 5.79 -7.50
CA SER A 71 9.32 4.91 -8.46
C SER A 71 10.52 4.14 -7.89
N SER A 72 10.76 4.20 -6.57
CA SER A 72 11.78 3.38 -5.94
C SER A 72 11.36 1.92 -6.02
N PRO A 73 12.15 0.98 -6.56
CA PRO A 73 11.82 -0.46 -6.55
C PRO A 73 11.84 -1.06 -5.14
N SER A 74 12.12 -0.27 -4.10
CA SER A 74 12.25 -0.73 -2.72
C SER A 74 10.91 -1.19 -2.13
N VAL A 75 10.92 -2.39 -1.54
CA VAL A 75 9.88 -2.95 -0.67
C VAL A 75 9.90 -2.35 0.74
N ALA A 76 10.92 -1.53 1.06
CA ALA A 76 11.18 -1.09 2.42
C ALA A 76 10.05 -0.24 2.99
N ASN A 77 9.58 0.79 2.28
CA ASN A 77 8.52 1.68 2.76
C ASN A 77 7.21 0.96 3.13
N PRO A 78 6.62 0.10 2.27
CA PRO A 78 5.43 -0.64 2.64
C PRO A 78 5.70 -1.65 3.77
N LEU A 79 6.88 -2.28 3.80
CA LEU A 79 7.27 -3.16 4.90
C LEU A 79 7.35 -2.42 6.24
N TYR A 80 7.96 -1.23 6.26
CA TYR A 80 8.06 -0.40 7.45
C TYR A 80 6.68 -0.01 7.99
N MET A 81 5.69 0.25 7.13
CA MET A 81 4.32 0.49 7.58
C MET A 81 3.70 -0.74 8.24
N VAL A 82 3.81 -1.91 7.62
CA VAL A 82 3.23 -3.14 8.17
C VAL A 82 3.86 -3.47 9.53
N VAL A 83 5.19 -3.34 9.63
CA VAL A 83 5.92 -3.55 10.89
C VAL A 83 5.55 -2.49 11.93
N LEU A 84 5.47 -1.21 11.55
CA LEU A 84 5.06 -0.13 12.44
C LEU A 84 3.64 -0.37 12.97
N SER A 85 2.71 -0.76 12.11
CA SER A 85 1.34 -1.13 12.47
C SER A 85 1.29 -2.30 13.45
N PHE A 86 2.09 -3.34 13.22
CA PHE A 86 2.23 -4.45 14.17
C PHE A 86 2.70 -3.97 15.55
N VAL A 87 3.77 -3.17 15.60
CA VAL A 87 4.34 -2.66 16.86
C VAL A 87 3.34 -1.76 17.58
N VAL A 88 2.72 -0.81 16.88
CA VAL A 88 1.77 0.15 17.45
C VAL A 88 0.55 -0.57 18.00
N ILE A 89 -0.08 -1.47 17.23
CA ILE A 89 -1.27 -2.17 17.69
C ILE A 89 -0.95 -3.08 18.86
N THR A 90 0.16 -3.83 18.82
CA THR A 90 0.58 -4.68 19.94
C THR A 90 0.78 -3.86 21.21
N PHE A 91 1.50 -2.75 21.11
CA PHE A 91 1.79 -1.87 22.24
C PHE A 91 0.53 -1.23 22.84
N PHE A 92 -0.34 -0.64 22.01
CA PHE A 92 -1.56 -0.02 22.50
C PHE A 92 -2.58 -1.02 23.04
N SER A 93 -2.66 -2.21 22.43
CA SER A 93 -3.52 -3.29 22.91
C SER A 93 -3.04 -3.78 24.29
N PHE A 94 -1.73 -3.92 24.47
CA PHE A 94 -1.13 -4.24 25.77
C PHE A 94 -1.44 -3.16 26.81
N LEU A 95 -1.28 -1.88 26.46
CA LEU A 95 -1.59 -0.77 27.36
C LEU A 95 -3.07 -0.78 27.80
N CYS A 96 -3.99 -1.00 26.86
CA CYS A 96 -5.42 -1.10 27.15
C CYS A 96 -5.74 -2.27 28.10
N MET A 97 -5.16 -3.43 27.82
CA MET A 97 -5.34 -4.64 28.62
C MET A 97 -4.75 -4.50 30.04
N ALA A 98 -3.58 -3.89 30.16
CA ALA A 98 -2.92 -3.63 31.44
C ALA A 98 -3.73 -2.70 32.36
N ILE A 99 -4.34 -1.65 31.80
CA ILE A 99 -5.17 -0.71 32.57
C ILE A 99 -6.47 -1.38 33.07
N ASN A 100 -7.03 -2.29 32.28
CA ASN A 100 -8.22 -3.07 32.66
C ASN A 100 -7.91 -4.26 33.59
N GLY A 101 -6.67 -4.38 34.11
CA GLY A 101 -6.30 -5.42 35.06
C GLY A 101 -6.04 -6.81 34.48
N PHE A 102 -5.98 -6.94 33.15
CA PHE A 102 -5.71 -8.20 32.44
C PHE A 102 -4.49 -8.06 31.53
N ALA A 103 -3.27 -8.13 32.06
CA ALA A 103 -2.05 -7.93 31.25
C ALA A 103 -1.51 -9.24 30.65
N GLU A 104 -2.22 -9.87 29.71
CA GLU A 104 -1.68 -11.01 28.97
C GLU A 104 -1.00 -10.57 27.67
N PHE A 105 0.28 -10.89 27.51
CA PHE A 105 1.05 -10.51 26.31
C PHE A 105 0.60 -11.25 25.03
N ARG A 106 0.22 -12.53 25.16
CA ARG A 106 -0.18 -13.40 24.03
C ARG A 106 -1.32 -12.81 23.19
N PRO A 107 -2.49 -12.43 23.75
CA PRO A 107 -3.57 -11.84 22.95
C PRO A 107 -3.18 -10.52 22.30
N CYS A 108 -2.32 -9.70 22.92
CA CYS A 108 -1.83 -8.46 22.31
C CYS A 108 -0.99 -8.72 21.07
N VAL A 109 -0.11 -9.73 21.11
CA VAL A 109 0.69 -10.13 19.94
C VAL A 109 -0.21 -10.66 18.84
N ILE A 110 -1.19 -11.52 19.17
CA ILE A 110 -2.14 -12.06 18.18
C ILE A 110 -2.93 -10.93 17.51
N LEU A 111 -3.40 -9.95 18.28
CA LEU A 111 -4.09 -8.77 17.74
C LEU A 111 -3.15 -7.90 16.90
N GLY A 112 -1.88 -7.77 17.31
CA GLY A 112 -0.82 -7.11 16.55
C GLY A 112 -0.56 -7.75 15.18
N LEU A 113 -0.75 -9.07 15.04
CA LEU A 113 -0.61 -9.78 13.75
C LEU A 113 -1.74 -9.46 12.77
N ALA A 114 -2.86 -8.86 13.22
CA ALA A 114 -4.00 -8.54 12.36
C ALA A 114 -3.62 -7.67 11.15
N PRO A 115 -2.90 -6.54 11.30
CA PRO A 115 -2.25 -5.80 10.21
C PRO A 115 -1.49 -6.65 9.20
N ILE A 116 -0.73 -7.64 9.68
CA ILE A 116 0.14 -8.45 8.83
C ILE A 116 -0.73 -9.36 7.96
N PHE A 117 -1.67 -10.09 8.57
CA PHE A 117 -2.59 -10.94 7.82
C PHE A 117 -3.45 -10.14 6.85
N PHE A 118 -3.94 -8.98 7.27
CA PHE A 118 -4.71 -8.09 6.41
C PHE A 118 -3.89 -7.60 5.21
N SER A 119 -2.63 -7.24 5.42
CA SER A 119 -1.67 -6.89 4.35
C SER A 119 -1.52 -8.03 3.34
N VAL A 120 -1.30 -9.25 3.84
CA VAL A 120 -1.10 -10.45 3.01
C VAL A 120 -2.34 -10.74 2.17
N PHE A 121 -3.53 -10.72 2.76
CA PHE A 121 -4.76 -11.02 2.04
C PHE A 121 -5.10 -9.95 1.00
N ILE A 122 -5.00 -8.66 1.34
CA ILE A 122 -5.20 -7.58 0.37
C ILE A 122 -4.19 -7.71 -0.78
N THR A 123 -2.92 -7.96 -0.46
CA THR A 123 -1.87 -8.13 -1.48
C THR A 123 -2.19 -9.30 -2.40
N LEU A 124 -2.58 -10.46 -1.85
CA LEU A 124 -2.90 -11.65 -2.62
C LEU A 124 -4.11 -11.42 -3.53
N ILE A 125 -5.20 -10.87 -2.97
CA ILE A 125 -6.43 -10.61 -3.71
C ILE A 125 -6.16 -9.59 -4.83
N LEU A 126 -5.50 -8.47 -4.53
CA LEU A 126 -5.13 -7.48 -5.54
C LEU A 126 -4.21 -8.08 -6.61
N PHE A 127 -3.22 -8.87 -6.22
CA PHE A 127 -2.33 -9.55 -7.16
C PHE A 127 -3.10 -10.49 -8.10
N VAL A 128 -4.06 -11.27 -7.60
CA VAL A 128 -4.93 -12.11 -8.42
C VAL A 128 -5.72 -11.27 -9.43
N PHE A 129 -6.31 -10.14 -8.99
CA PHE A 129 -7.00 -9.22 -9.90
C PHE A 129 -6.06 -8.64 -10.96
N LEU A 130 -4.84 -8.26 -10.59
CA LEU A 130 -3.82 -7.74 -11.50
C LEU A 130 -3.34 -8.79 -12.51
N ALA A 131 -3.18 -10.04 -12.06
CA ALA A 131 -2.80 -11.17 -12.90
C ALA A 131 -3.87 -11.48 -13.95
N ILE A 132 -5.15 -11.46 -13.57
CA ILE A 132 -6.29 -11.62 -14.52
C ILE A 132 -6.28 -10.51 -15.58
N LYS A 133 -5.81 -9.31 -15.22
CA LYS A 133 -5.69 -8.15 -16.13
C LYS A 133 -4.38 -8.11 -16.92
N GLN A 134 -3.58 -9.18 -16.88
CA GLN A 134 -2.28 -9.31 -17.58
C GLN A 134 -1.24 -8.25 -17.20
N LYS A 135 -1.37 -7.63 -16.02
CA LYS A 135 -0.38 -6.70 -15.45
C LYS A 135 -0.03 -7.10 -14.01
N PRO A 136 0.48 -8.32 -13.77
CA PRO A 136 0.81 -8.76 -12.42
C PRO A 136 1.96 -7.92 -11.85
N ASP A 137 1.68 -7.14 -10.81
CA ASP A 137 2.67 -6.40 -10.04
C ASP A 137 2.42 -6.60 -8.54
N ILE A 138 3.16 -7.53 -7.95
CA ILE A 138 3.03 -7.85 -6.51
C ILE A 138 3.55 -6.71 -5.64
N LEU A 139 4.51 -5.92 -6.11
CA LEU A 139 5.06 -4.79 -5.38
C LEU A 139 4.02 -3.67 -5.29
N LEU A 140 3.32 -3.41 -6.39
CA LEU A 140 2.18 -2.49 -6.42
C LEU A 140 1.07 -2.97 -5.48
N ALA A 141 0.67 -4.24 -5.56
CA ALA A 141 -0.32 -4.83 -4.66
C ALA A 141 0.09 -4.69 -3.18
N PHE A 142 1.36 -4.92 -2.86
CA PHE A 142 1.89 -4.80 -1.51
C PHE A 142 1.86 -3.35 -1.00
N ARG A 143 2.25 -2.36 -1.82
CA ARG A 143 2.16 -0.93 -1.47
C ARG A 143 0.74 -0.49 -1.18
N HIS A 144 -0.21 -0.97 -1.97
CA HIS A 144 -1.62 -0.72 -1.71
C HIS A 144 -2.05 -1.33 -0.38
N SER A 145 -1.64 -2.58 -0.11
CA SER A 145 -1.94 -3.21 1.17
C SER A 145 -1.39 -2.41 2.36
N ALA A 146 -0.21 -1.79 2.24
CA ALA A 146 0.37 -0.98 3.30
C ALA A 146 -0.47 0.27 3.64
N ILE A 147 -1.06 0.93 2.63
CA ILE A 147 -2.02 2.04 2.86
C ILE A 147 -3.23 1.54 3.64
N HIS A 148 -3.78 0.38 3.26
CA HIS A 148 -4.95 -0.22 3.92
C HIS A 148 -4.65 -0.61 5.36
N VAL A 149 -3.47 -1.17 5.60
CA VAL A 149 -2.98 -1.50 6.93
C VAL A 149 -2.82 -0.27 7.79
N MET A 150 -2.31 0.83 7.24
CA MET A 150 -2.22 2.11 7.95
C MET A 150 -3.63 2.60 8.33
N LEU A 151 -4.59 2.59 7.41
CA LEU A 151 -5.98 2.96 7.68
C LEU A 151 -6.62 2.09 8.77
N LEU A 152 -6.45 0.76 8.66
CA LEU A 152 -6.92 -0.19 9.66
C LEU A 152 -6.29 0.07 11.03
N SER A 153 -5.00 0.39 11.06
CA SER A 153 -4.26 0.67 12.30
C SER A 153 -4.76 1.95 12.96
N ILE A 154 -5.14 2.97 12.18
CA ILE A 154 -5.75 4.20 12.72
C ILE A 154 -7.10 3.88 13.38
N VAL A 155 -7.94 3.06 12.75
CA VAL A 155 -9.23 2.64 13.33
C VAL A 155 -9.03 1.85 14.61
N MET A 156 -8.11 0.87 14.59
CA MET A 156 -7.80 0.04 15.76
C MET A 156 -7.22 0.88 16.91
N LEU A 157 -6.31 1.81 16.59
CA LEU A 157 -5.73 2.73 17.57
C LEU A 157 -6.80 3.64 18.17
N PHE A 158 -7.70 4.17 17.34
CA PHE A 158 -8.83 4.97 17.83
C PHE A 158 -9.73 4.16 18.76
N GLY A 159 -10.05 2.91 18.41
CA GLY A 159 -10.78 1.99 19.28
C GLY A 159 -10.07 1.77 20.62
N CYS A 160 -8.76 1.51 20.59
CA CYS A 160 -7.93 1.37 21.80
C CYS A 160 -7.98 2.64 22.67
N LEU A 161 -7.84 3.82 22.07
CA LEU A 161 -7.95 5.09 22.80
C LEU A 161 -9.33 5.26 23.44
N LEU A 162 -10.41 4.93 22.75
CA LEU A 162 -11.76 4.97 23.32
C LEU A 162 -11.88 4.04 24.53
N THR A 163 -11.34 2.82 24.45
CA THR A 163 -11.28 1.87 25.58
C THR A 163 -10.56 2.49 26.78
N LEU A 164 -9.44 3.19 26.56
CA LEU A 164 -8.68 3.84 27.64
C LEU A 164 -9.45 4.97 28.35
N PHE A 165 -10.24 5.74 27.62
CA PHE A 165 -10.95 6.91 28.19
C PHE A 165 -12.34 6.61 28.72
N ALA A 166 -12.96 5.52 28.27
CA ALA A 166 -14.35 5.20 28.57
C ALA A 166 -14.54 4.00 29.50
N ASP A 167 -13.46 3.48 30.08
CA ASP A 167 -13.48 2.37 31.05
C ASP A 167 -14.33 1.18 30.56
N THR A 168 -14.27 0.92 29.25
CA THR A 168 -15.10 -0.06 28.57
C THR A 168 -14.23 -0.90 27.64
N SER A 169 -14.56 -2.17 27.49
CA SER A 169 -13.80 -3.05 26.61
C SER A 169 -14.02 -2.69 25.13
N LEU A 170 -13.02 -2.96 24.29
CA LEU A 170 -13.15 -2.79 22.84
C LEU A 170 -14.32 -3.63 22.28
N PHE A 171 -14.60 -4.79 22.89
CA PHE A 171 -15.74 -5.63 22.55
C PHE A 171 -17.08 -4.93 22.83
N ASN A 172 -17.21 -4.26 23.98
CA ASN A 172 -18.42 -3.51 24.34
C ASN A 172 -18.63 -2.27 23.46
N ILE A 173 -17.54 -1.65 23.00
CA ILE A 173 -17.59 -0.58 22.00
C ILE A 173 -18.11 -1.13 20.67
N MET A 174 -17.65 -2.31 20.26
CA MET A 174 -18.08 -2.97 19.03
C MET A 174 -19.50 -3.53 19.10
N SER A 175 -19.98 -3.96 20.28
CA SER A 175 -21.37 -4.42 20.49
C SER A 175 -22.38 -3.27 20.57
N GLY A 176 -21.91 -2.04 20.77
CA GLY A 176 -22.75 -0.85 20.83
C GLY A 176 -23.37 -0.58 22.21
N ASP A 177 -22.84 -1.18 23.28
CA ASP A 177 -23.37 -1.04 24.64
C ASP A 177 -23.34 0.43 25.11
N ASN A 178 -22.33 1.20 24.66
CA ASN A 178 -22.31 2.65 24.77
C ASN A 178 -22.63 3.28 23.40
N GLN A 179 -23.88 3.68 23.19
CA GLN A 179 -24.38 4.16 21.91
C GLN A 179 -23.56 5.32 21.33
N PHE A 180 -23.14 6.28 22.14
CA PHE A 180 -22.36 7.44 21.65
C PHE A 180 -20.97 7.03 21.17
N ILE A 181 -20.27 6.21 21.97
CA ILE A 181 -18.92 5.72 21.64
C ILE A 181 -18.97 4.75 20.45
N GLY A 182 -19.98 3.89 20.41
CA GLY A 182 -20.24 2.99 19.29
C GLY A 182 -20.49 3.74 17.99
N ILE A 183 -21.29 4.82 18.01
CA ILE A 183 -21.51 5.68 16.84
C ILE A 183 -20.20 6.34 16.38
N LEU A 184 -19.41 6.88 17.30
CA LEU A 184 -18.14 7.54 16.97
C LEU A 184 -17.13 6.55 16.35
N PHE A 185 -17.05 5.34 16.90
CA PHE A 185 -16.25 4.25 16.36
C PHE A 185 -16.75 3.83 14.97
N ALA A 186 -18.07 3.65 14.80
CA ALA A 186 -18.67 3.28 13.53
C ALA A 186 -18.42 4.33 12.43
N LEU A 187 -18.57 5.62 12.74
CA LEU A 187 -18.25 6.70 11.81
C LEU A 187 -16.78 6.67 11.38
N THR A 188 -15.88 6.43 12.33
CA THR A 188 -14.43 6.31 12.05
C THR A 188 -14.12 5.09 11.18
N ALA A 189 -14.75 3.95 11.45
CA ALA A 189 -14.62 2.74 10.65
C ALA A 189 -15.17 2.93 9.22
N ILE A 190 -16.35 3.54 9.06
CA ILE A 190 -16.95 3.86 7.75
C ILE A 190 -16.03 4.79 6.97
N TYR A 191 -15.44 5.81 7.61
CA TYR A 191 -14.49 6.71 6.97
C TYR A 191 -13.25 5.97 6.47
N ALA A 192 -12.65 5.12 7.30
CA ALA A 192 -11.47 4.34 6.91
C ALA A 192 -11.77 3.32 5.80
N ILE A 193 -12.94 2.66 5.83
CA ILE A 193 -13.39 1.77 4.75
C ILE A 193 -13.56 2.55 3.45
N SER A 194 -14.18 3.74 3.50
CA SER A 194 -14.37 4.60 2.32
C SER A 194 -13.04 5.06 1.72
N MET A 195 -12.06 5.37 2.57
CA MET A 195 -10.69 5.68 2.17
C MET A 195 -10.01 4.46 1.52
N GLY A 196 -10.19 3.27 2.09
CA GLY A 196 -9.70 2.01 1.52
C GLY A 196 -10.30 1.74 0.14
N ILE A 197 -11.62 1.84 0.00
CA ILE A 197 -12.33 1.63 -1.28
C ILE A 197 -11.76 2.58 -2.33
N SER A 198 -11.55 3.84 -1.96
CA SER A 198 -10.96 4.85 -2.84
C SER A 198 -9.52 4.48 -3.26
N ALA A 199 -8.72 3.90 -2.37
CA ALA A 199 -7.38 3.45 -2.66
C ALA A 199 -7.33 2.22 -3.58
N VAL A 200 -8.20 1.21 -3.37
CA VAL A 200 -8.34 0.06 -4.28
C VAL A 200 -8.81 0.49 -5.66
N ARG A 201 -9.79 1.39 -5.72
CA ARG A 201 -10.30 1.94 -6.97
C ARG A 201 -9.17 2.56 -7.79
N GLN A 202 -8.28 3.31 -7.15
CA GLN A 202 -7.11 3.89 -7.82
C GLN A 202 -6.13 2.82 -8.32
N THR A 203 -5.88 1.74 -7.56
CA THR A 203 -5.06 0.60 -8.04
C THR A 203 -5.59 0.07 -9.36
N LEU A 204 -6.90 -0.22 -9.39
CA LEU A 204 -7.53 -0.86 -10.51
C LEU A 204 -7.62 0.10 -11.71
N GLN A 205 -7.85 1.39 -11.46
CA GLN A 205 -7.84 2.43 -12.49
C GLN A 205 -6.45 2.64 -13.11
N THR A 206 -5.35 2.49 -12.38
CA THR A 206 -4.00 2.53 -12.99
C THR A 206 -3.74 1.40 -13.99
N CYS A 207 -4.55 0.34 -13.94
CA CYS A 207 -4.40 -0.83 -14.80
C CYS A 207 -5.33 -0.80 -16.03
N GLU A 208 -6.46 -0.09 -15.96
CA GLU A 208 -7.47 -0.03 -17.03
C GLU A 208 -7.36 1.23 -17.90
N THR A 209 -7.45 1.06 -19.22
CA THR A 209 -7.80 2.13 -20.16
C THR A 209 -9.31 2.37 -20.07
N SER A 210 -9.73 3.43 -19.36
CA SER A 210 -10.99 4.21 -19.46
C SER A 210 -12.38 3.54 -19.56
N GLU A 211 -12.55 2.30 -20.01
CA GLU A 211 -13.85 1.80 -20.52
C GLU A 211 -14.60 0.88 -19.55
N LYS A 212 -14.08 0.55 -18.37
CA LYS A 212 -14.75 -0.35 -17.39
C LYS A 212 -14.82 0.19 -15.97
N GLU A 213 -15.01 1.50 -15.82
CA GLU A 213 -15.15 2.16 -14.51
C GLU A 213 -16.18 1.51 -13.57
N GLY A 214 -17.27 0.96 -14.13
CA GLY A 214 -18.31 0.28 -13.36
C GLY A 214 -17.82 -0.97 -12.63
N TYR A 215 -16.91 -1.76 -13.21
CA TYR A 215 -16.40 -2.99 -12.59
C TYR A 215 -15.54 -2.69 -11.36
N VAL A 216 -14.70 -1.66 -11.46
CA VAL A 216 -13.81 -1.20 -10.38
C VAL A 216 -14.59 -0.80 -9.13
N TRP A 217 -15.77 -0.20 -9.31
CA TRP A 217 -16.65 0.20 -8.20
C TRP A 217 -17.16 -0.97 -7.38
N TYR A 218 -17.44 -2.12 -8.00
CA TYR A 218 -17.93 -3.31 -7.29
C TYR A 218 -16.81 -4.14 -6.68
N VAL A 219 -15.65 -4.23 -7.35
CA VAL A 219 -14.52 -5.02 -6.87
C VAL A 219 -13.87 -4.39 -5.64
N SER A 220 -13.74 -3.07 -5.60
CA SER A 220 -13.06 -2.35 -4.52
C SER A 220 -13.60 -2.65 -3.10
N PRO A 221 -14.91 -2.53 -2.83
CA PRO A 221 -15.47 -2.91 -1.52
C PRO A 221 -15.35 -4.42 -1.26
N LEU A 222 -15.49 -5.26 -2.28
CA LEU A 222 -15.42 -6.72 -2.13
C LEU A 222 -14.02 -7.17 -1.69
N VAL A 223 -12.96 -6.59 -2.24
CA VAL A 223 -11.56 -6.85 -1.85
C VAL A 223 -11.35 -6.57 -0.36
N ILE A 224 -11.88 -5.45 0.13
CA ILE A 224 -11.73 -5.02 1.52
C ILE A 224 -12.53 -5.93 2.45
N ILE A 225 -13.80 -6.19 2.15
CA ILE A 225 -14.68 -7.04 2.95
C ILE A 225 -14.11 -8.47 3.04
N LEU A 226 -13.67 -9.04 1.92
CA LEU A 226 -13.10 -10.38 1.88
C LEU A 226 -11.82 -10.48 2.70
N SER A 227 -10.96 -9.46 2.62
CA SER A 227 -9.71 -9.42 3.38
C SER A 227 -9.94 -9.27 4.88
N LEU A 228 -10.90 -8.44 5.29
CA LEU A 228 -11.31 -8.31 6.69
C LEU A 228 -11.86 -9.64 7.22
N TRP A 229 -12.72 -10.30 6.44
CA TRP A 229 -13.30 -11.60 6.80
C TRP A 229 -12.22 -12.68 6.96
N LEU A 230 -11.32 -12.84 5.99
CA LEU A 230 -10.21 -13.81 6.07
C LEU A 230 -9.28 -13.54 7.26
N THR A 231 -8.97 -12.26 7.52
CA THR A 231 -8.17 -11.86 8.67
C THR A 231 -8.85 -12.26 9.98
N GLY A 232 -10.16 -12.01 10.11
CA GLY A 232 -10.93 -12.39 11.29
C GLY A 232 -11.00 -13.90 11.49
N VAL A 233 -11.16 -14.68 10.42
CA VAL A 233 -11.17 -16.15 10.48
C VAL A 233 -9.83 -16.69 11.00
N ILE A 234 -8.71 -16.18 10.49
CA ILE A 234 -7.38 -16.62 10.92
C ILE A 234 -7.10 -16.23 12.37
N ILE A 235 -7.39 -14.98 12.75
CA ILE A 235 -7.20 -14.53 14.14
C ILE A 235 -8.02 -15.40 15.09
N LYS A 236 -9.29 -15.68 14.75
CA LYS A 236 -10.14 -16.56 15.56
C LYS A 236 -9.53 -17.95 15.69
N ALA A 237 -9.01 -18.54 14.61
CA ALA A 237 -8.39 -19.87 14.61
C ALA A 237 -7.06 -19.93 15.38
N ILE A 238 -6.38 -18.80 15.60
CA ILE A 238 -5.15 -18.74 16.41
C ILE A 238 -5.47 -18.54 17.90
N ILE A 239 -6.59 -17.88 18.20
CA ILE A 239 -7.03 -17.61 19.57
C ILE A 239 -7.66 -18.85 20.22
N PHE A 240 -8.57 -19.53 19.49
CA PHE A 240 -9.34 -20.70 19.94
C PHE A 240 -8.74 -22.00 19.43
#